data_AF-A0A4V6CFI1-F1
#
_entry.id   AF-A0A4V6CFI1-F1
#
_cell.length_a   1.000
_cell.length_b   1.000
_cell.length_c   1.000
_cell.angle_alpha   90.00
_cell.angle_beta   90.00
_cell.angle_gamma   90.00
#
_symmetry.space_group_name_H-M   'P 1'
#
loop_
_entity.id
_entity.type
_entity.pdbx_description
1 polymer ?
#
loop_
_entity_poly.entity_id
_entity_poly.type
_entity_poly.pdbx_seq_one_letter_code
_entity_poly.pdbx_strand_id
1 'polypeptide(L)' 'IREHEDTLAGIVATGVTQRNGVLVFSGDYFLDEQGLPTPKSTAVFNMFKHLAHVLSEKYHLID' A
#
# COMPACT_ATOMS: atom_id res chain seq x y z
N ILE A 1 9.53 -12.39 11.48
CA ILE A 1 10.32 -11.48 10.61
C ILE A 1 10.67 -12.13 9.26
N ARG A 2 11.11 -13.41 9.18
CA ARG A 2 11.41 -14.09 7.90
C ARG A 2 10.22 -14.22 6.93
N GLU A 3 8.99 -14.29 7.41
CA GLU A 3 7.81 -14.33 6.53
C GLU A 3 7.54 -12.99 5.79
N HIS A 4 8.15 -11.88 6.20
CA HIS A 4 7.87 -10.58 5.59
C HIS A 4 8.68 -10.29 4.31
N GLU A 5 9.87 -10.89 4.13
CA GLU A 5 10.68 -10.65 2.92
C GLU A 5 10.06 -11.30 1.69
N ASP A 6 9.55 -12.53 1.78
CA ASP A 6 8.86 -13.19 0.67
C ASP A 6 7.51 -12.52 0.34
N THR A 7 6.83 -11.93 1.33
CA THR A 7 5.57 -11.23 1.08
C THR A 7 5.73 -9.92 0.30
N LEU A 8 6.90 -9.29 0.33
CA LEU A 8 7.16 -8.06 -0.43
C LEU A 8 7.39 -8.33 -1.93
N ALA A 9 7.76 -9.56 -2.30
CA ALA A 9 7.89 -9.96 -3.69
C ALA A 9 6.53 -9.84 -4.40
N GLY A 10 6.42 -8.82 -5.27
CA GLY A 10 5.23 -8.52 -6.06
C GLY A 10 4.30 -7.46 -5.49
N ILE A 11 4.57 -6.87 -4.32
CA ILE A 11 3.80 -5.70 -3.85
C ILE A 11 4.33 -4.46 -4.57
N VAL A 12 3.52 -3.91 -5.48
CA VAL A 12 3.85 -2.73 -6.26
C VAL A 12 2.72 -1.72 -6.13
N ALA A 13 3.04 -0.49 -5.73
CA ALA A 13 2.11 0.62 -5.85
C ALA A 13 2.04 1.06 -7.31
N THR A 14 0.86 0.98 -7.92
CA THR A 14 0.62 1.35 -9.32
C THR A 14 -0.14 2.66 -9.46
N GLY A 15 -0.63 3.22 -8.35
CA GLY A 15 -1.29 4.51 -8.31
C GLY A 15 -1.08 5.23 -6.99
N VAL A 16 -1.19 6.55 -7.06
CA VAL A 16 -1.19 7.43 -5.90
C VAL A 16 -2.19 8.56 -6.14
N THR A 17 -2.99 8.86 -5.13
CA THR A 17 -3.86 10.05 -5.10
C THR A 17 -3.62 10.80 -3.81
N GLN A 18 -3.98 12.07 -3.73
CA GLN A 18 -3.92 12.81 -2.48
C GLN A 18 -5.32 13.18 -2.00
N ARG A 19 -5.63 12.86 -0.74
CA ARG A 19 -6.91 13.18 -0.10
C ARG A 19 -6.66 13.84 1.24
N ASN A 20 -7.20 15.05 1.44
CA ASN A 20 -7.06 15.81 2.68
C ASN A 20 -5.59 15.94 3.16
N GLY A 21 -4.66 16.17 2.22
CA GLY A 21 -3.23 16.28 2.52
C GLY A 21 -2.49 14.96 2.75
N VAL A 22 -3.16 13.81 2.60
CA VAL A 22 -2.57 12.48 2.76
C VAL A 22 -2.50 11.76 1.42
N LEU A 23 -1.33 11.26 1.06
CA LEU A 23 -1.12 10.37 -0.07
C LEU A 23 -1.77 9.01 0.20
N VAL A 24 -2.54 8.53 -0.77
CA VAL A 24 -3.25 7.25 -0.75
C VAL A 24 -2.71 6.43 -1.91
N PHE A 25 -1.99 5.36 -1.57
CA PHE A 25 -1.41 4.43 -2.53
C PHE A 25 -2.40 3.30 -2.87
N SER A 26 -2.38 2.90 -4.13
CA SER A 26 -3.19 1.81 -4.66
C SER A 26 -2.33 0.84 -5.48
N GLY A 27 -2.77 -0.41 -5.54
CA GLY A 27 -2.11 -1.50 -6.25
C GLY A 27 -2.88 -2.79 -6.07
N ASP A 28 -2.24 -3.92 -6.34
CA ASP A 28 -2.83 -5.23 -6.06
C ASP A 28 -2.90 -5.48 -4.55
N TYR A 29 -4.11 -5.75 -4.05
CA TYR A 29 -4.37 -6.01 -2.63
C TYR A 29 -4.35 -7.51 -2.31
N PHE A 30 -4.18 -8.40 -3.30
CA PHE A 30 -4.18 -9.86 -3.12
C PHE A 30 -5.40 -10.36 -2.34
N LEU A 31 -6.58 -9.85 -2.69
CA LEU A 31 -7.85 -10.31 -2.13
C LEU A 31 -8.20 -11.69 -2.71
N ASP A 32 -9.03 -12.45 -2.00
CA ASP A 32 -9.57 -13.70 -2.53
C ASP A 32 -10.66 -13.46 -3.60
N GLU A 33 -11.22 -14.54 -4.14
CA GLU A 33 -12.26 -14.48 -5.19
C GLU A 33 -13.55 -13.78 -4.73
N GLN A 34 -13.75 -13.67 -3.42
CA GLN A 34 -14.89 -12.99 -2.80
C GLN A 34 -14.56 -11.53 -2.44
N GLY A 35 -13.34 -11.08 -2.71
CA GLY A 35 -12.86 -9.73 -2.40
C GLY A 35 -12.49 -9.52 -0.94
N LEU A 36 -12.26 -10.60 -0.17
CA LEU A 36 -11.87 -10.51 1.24
C LEU A 36 -10.35 -10.45 1.39
N PRO A 37 -9.84 -9.76 2.45
CA PRO A 37 -8.41 -9.68 2.72
C PRO A 37 -7.81 -11.06 3.02
N THR A 38 -6.64 -11.32 2.44
CA THR A 38 -5.80 -12.48 2.73
C THR A 38 -4.64 -12.08 3.65
N PRO A 39 -3.85 -13.04 4.19
CA PRO A 39 -2.62 -12.72 4.90
C PRO A 39 -1.65 -11.84 4.08
N LYS A 40 -1.63 -12.00 2.75
CA LYS A 40 -0.80 -11.17 1.86
C LYS A 40 -1.34 -9.74 1.75
N SER A 41 -2.67 -9.55 1.80
CA SER A 41 -3.29 -8.22 1.85
C SER A 41 -2.79 -7.39 3.03
N THR A 42 -2.59 -8.02 4.19
CA THR A 42 -2.06 -7.34 5.38
C THR A 42 -0.70 -6.70 5.13
N ALA A 43 0.20 -7.37 4.40
CA ALA A 43 1.50 -6.81 4.04
C ALA A 43 1.35 -5.59 3.12
N VAL A 44 0.45 -5.64 2.14
CA VAL A 44 0.16 -4.50 1.25
C VAL A 44 -0.39 -3.31 2.02
N PHE A 45 -1.38 -3.53 2.89
CA PHE A 45 -1.97 -2.45 3.69
C PHE A 45 -0.93 -1.78 4.58
N ASN A 46 -0.07 -2.55 5.25
CA ASN A 46 0.99 -2.01 6.08
C ASN A 46 2.01 -1.21 5.25
N MET A 47 2.42 -1.72 4.09
CA MET A 47 3.35 -1.03 3.20
C MET A 47 2.76 0.29 2.69
N PHE A 48 1.55 0.27 2.16
CA PHE A 48 0.88 1.48 1.65
C PHE A 48 0.62 2.49 2.76
N LYS A 49 0.26 2.02 3.96
CA LYS A 49 0.10 2.89 5.13
C LYS A 49 1.43 3.54 5.54
N HIS A 50 2.52 2.78 5.52
CA HIS A 50 3.85 3.31 5.82
C HIS A 50 4.28 4.37 4.77
N LEU A 51 4.10 4.08 3.49
CA LEU A 51 4.38 5.04 2.41
C LEU A 51 3.53 6.31 2.55
N ALA A 52 2.23 6.16 2.79
CA ALA A 52 1.33 7.30 3.04
C ALA A 52 1.85 8.16 4.18
N HIS A 53 2.20 7.56 5.31
CA HIS A 53 2.69 8.31 6.47
C HIS A 53 4.00 9.06 6.17
N VAL A 54 5.01 8.35 5.65
CA VAL A 54 6.36 8.93 5.46
C VAL A 54 6.39 9.95 4.32
N LEU A 55 5.64 9.73 3.25
CA LEU A 55 5.70 10.57 2.06
C LEU A 55 4.74 11.76 2.13
N SER A 56 3.60 11.66 2.82
CA SER A 56 2.68 12.81 2.96
C SER A 56 3.27 13.95 3.80
N GLU A 57 4.21 13.64 4.70
CA GLU A 57 4.95 14.66 5.45
C GLU A 57 5.97 15.41 4.59
N LYS A 58 6.38 14.82 3.46
CA LYS A 58 7.50 15.32 2.65
C LYS A 58 7.06 15.89 1.31
N TYR A 59 5.92 15.45 0.79
CA TYR A 59 5.51 15.72 -0.57
C TYR A 59 4.02 16.03 -0.65
N HIS A 60 3.68 16.86 -1.63
CA HIS A 60 2.32 17.07 -2.09
C HIS A 60 2.22 16.69 -3.56
N LEU A 61 1.18 15.93 -3.90
CA LEU A 61 0.85 15.58 -5.27
C LEU A 61 0.36 16.84 -5.99
N ILE A 62 0.98 17.13 -7.12
CA ILE A 62 0.56 18.16 -8.07
C ILE A 62 -0.21 17.49 -9.21
N ASP A 63 -1.23 18.18 -9.72
CA ASP A 63 -2.11 17.72 -10.81
C ASP A 63 -1.37 17.66 -12.16
#